data_AF-A0A921Z4M9-F1
#
_entry.id   AF-A0A921Z4M9-F1
#
_cell.length_a   1.000
_cell.length_b   1.000
_cell.length_c   1.000
_cell.angle_alpha   90.00
_cell.angle_beta   90.00
_cell.angle_gamma   90.00
#
_symmetry.space_group_name_H-M   'P 1'
#
loop_
_entity.id
_entity.type
_entity.pdbx_description
1 polymer ?
#
loop_
_entity_poly.entity_id
_entity_poly.type
_entity_poly.pdbx_seq_one_letter_code
_entity_poly.pdbx_strand_id
1 'polypeptide(L)'
;MTYKNRQHQELEMELSHLPGDYLKPLIACFDLLARCNIGFFHGNSSYFKKYWRYSYIISCVVAYYSSLTVYALKIFLGQMELFELAYVVPVFVVCTQAILKAIIVIIHKGEIRALVLQLGETWRTDNLTTRQLNKKNLLLKKLNFCYGVFRIVYSYLGTEFLLISLCSHLSTEFCLLREDLLNVKPVGNGRFGILPDSSNIELHDIVVKHQKLIKFSEQLNEIFNKMIFVNLSSVTITVCFFAFATKVLSTTWSYFSLASSLFENEN
;
A
#
# COMPACT_ATOMS: atom_id res chain seq x y z
N MET A 1 16.71 -26.17 -9.97
CA MET A 1 16.18 -25.01 -10.72
C MET A 1 14.75 -24.74 -10.28
N THR A 2 14.55 -23.71 -9.47
CA THR A 2 13.31 -23.42 -8.74
C THR A 2 12.18 -23.09 -9.70
N TYR A 3 10.98 -23.62 -9.47
CA TYR A 3 9.76 -23.47 -10.29
C TYR A 3 9.42 -22.02 -10.69
N LYS A 4 9.86 -21.03 -9.91
CA LYS A 4 9.81 -19.59 -10.22
C LYS A 4 10.55 -19.24 -11.53
N ASN A 5 11.65 -19.90 -11.84
CA ASN A 5 12.42 -19.71 -13.07
C ASN A 5 11.68 -20.27 -14.29
N ARG A 6 10.90 -21.34 -14.11
CA ARG A 6 10.12 -21.97 -15.20
C ARG A 6 8.89 -21.13 -15.58
N GLN A 7 8.27 -20.46 -14.60
CA GLN A 7 7.14 -19.55 -14.83
C GLN A 7 7.56 -18.20 -15.45
N HIS A 8 8.75 -17.72 -15.09
CA HIS A 8 9.37 -16.59 -15.80
C HIS A 8 9.67 -16.95 -17.25
N GLN A 9 10.10 -18.19 -17.52
CA GLN A 9 10.41 -18.69 -18.85
C GLN A 9 9.22 -18.78 -19.81
N GLU A 10 8.03 -19.20 -19.36
CA GLU A 10 6.82 -19.26 -20.22
C GLU A 10 6.26 -17.86 -20.54
N LEU A 11 6.29 -16.95 -19.55
CA LEU A 11 5.99 -15.52 -19.74
C LEU A 11 6.98 -14.88 -20.73
N GLU A 12 8.26 -15.18 -20.58
CA GLU A 12 9.29 -14.73 -21.51
C GLU A 12 9.09 -15.31 -22.90
N MET A 13 8.64 -16.56 -23.04
CA MET A 13 8.43 -17.20 -24.34
C MET A 13 7.26 -16.59 -25.11
N GLU A 14 6.10 -16.37 -24.47
CA GLU A 14 4.92 -15.83 -25.16
C GLU A 14 5.03 -14.32 -25.43
N LEU A 15 5.78 -13.57 -24.61
CA LEU A 15 6.05 -12.14 -24.85
C LEU A 15 7.40 -11.87 -25.57
N SER A 16 8.21 -12.90 -25.84
CA SER A 16 9.53 -12.75 -26.51
C SER A 16 9.45 -12.22 -27.94
N HIS A 17 8.34 -12.46 -28.62
CA HIS A 17 8.14 -12.01 -30.00
C HIS A 17 7.73 -10.52 -30.08
N LEU A 18 7.42 -9.89 -28.94
CA LEU A 18 6.94 -8.51 -28.90
C LEU A 18 8.09 -7.50 -28.75
N PRO A 19 7.93 -6.26 -29.26
CA PRO A 19 8.96 -5.23 -29.17
C PRO A 19 9.32 -4.88 -27.72
N GLY A 20 10.61 -4.85 -27.41
CA GLY A 20 11.10 -4.62 -26.03
C GLY A 20 10.76 -3.23 -25.47
N ASP A 21 10.63 -2.21 -26.34
CA ASP A 21 10.23 -0.85 -25.96
C ASP A 21 8.76 -0.77 -25.52
N TYR A 22 7.89 -1.61 -26.08
CA TYR A 22 6.50 -1.80 -25.68
C TYR A 22 6.39 -2.62 -24.39
N LEU A 23 7.18 -3.68 -24.28
CA LEU A 23 7.05 -4.67 -23.21
C LEU A 23 7.57 -4.17 -21.85
N LYS A 24 8.62 -3.35 -21.86
CA LYS A 24 9.30 -2.84 -20.64
C LYS A 24 8.37 -2.24 -19.57
N PRO A 25 7.43 -1.32 -19.87
CA PRO A 25 6.50 -0.80 -18.88
C PRO A 25 5.45 -1.84 -18.45
N LEU A 26 5.05 -2.76 -19.33
CA LEU A 26 4.00 -3.74 -19.07
C LEU A 26 4.44 -4.89 -18.16
N ILE A 27 5.69 -5.36 -18.29
CA ILE A 27 6.25 -6.42 -17.42
C ILE A 27 6.05 -6.05 -15.96
N ALA A 28 6.36 -4.81 -15.60
CA ALA A 28 6.31 -4.39 -14.21
C ALA A 28 4.87 -4.27 -13.68
N CYS A 29 3.91 -3.92 -14.55
CA CYS A 29 2.48 -4.01 -14.25
C CYS A 29 2.04 -5.47 -14.05
N PHE A 30 2.47 -6.39 -14.93
CA PHE A 30 2.15 -7.81 -14.80
C PHE A 30 2.75 -8.44 -13.55
N ASP A 31 3.96 -8.04 -13.16
CA ASP A 31 4.59 -8.46 -11.90
C ASP A 31 3.79 -8.00 -10.68
N LEU A 32 3.32 -6.75 -10.67
CA LEU A 32 2.47 -6.24 -9.60
C LEU A 32 1.13 -7.00 -9.54
N LEU A 33 0.49 -7.20 -10.69
CA LEU A 33 -0.76 -7.96 -10.79
C LEU A 33 -0.57 -9.43 -10.37
N ALA A 34 0.55 -10.05 -10.73
CA ALA A 34 0.91 -11.40 -10.32
C ALA A 34 1.14 -11.50 -8.81
N ARG A 35 1.73 -10.48 -8.16
CA ARG A 35 1.83 -10.41 -6.68
C ARG A 35 0.46 -10.28 -6.01
N CYS A 36 -0.48 -9.61 -6.66
CA CYS A 36 -1.90 -9.59 -6.27
C CYS A 36 -2.66 -10.87 -6.69
N ASN A 37 -1.96 -11.92 -7.15
CA ASN A 37 -2.50 -13.19 -7.61
C ASN A 37 -3.37 -13.10 -8.88
N ILE A 38 -3.39 -11.96 -9.58
CA ILE A 38 -4.06 -11.77 -10.87
C ILE A 38 -3.04 -12.03 -12.00
N GLY A 39 -2.79 -13.30 -12.31
CA GLY A 39 -1.85 -13.68 -13.37
C GLY A 39 -2.50 -13.77 -14.74
N PHE A 40 -2.19 -12.86 -15.68
CA PHE A 40 -2.77 -12.81 -17.04
C PHE A 40 -2.27 -13.91 -17.98
N PHE A 41 -0.99 -14.25 -17.87
CA PHE A 41 -0.26 -15.12 -18.81
C PHE A 41 0.27 -16.41 -18.15
N HIS A 42 -0.35 -16.85 -17.05
CA HIS A 42 0.14 -17.99 -16.26
C HIS A 42 -0.24 -19.34 -16.87
N GLY A 43 0.78 -20.17 -17.12
CA GLY A 43 0.67 -21.61 -17.36
C GLY A 43 0.20 -22.39 -16.12
N ASN A 44 -0.51 -23.47 -16.41
CA ASN A 44 -1.24 -24.37 -15.52
C ASN A 44 -0.52 -24.68 -14.19
N SER A 45 -0.87 -23.98 -13.11
CA SER A 45 -0.52 -24.40 -11.74
C SER A 45 -1.69 -25.21 -11.16
N SER A 46 -1.36 -26.29 -10.46
CA SER A 46 -2.32 -27.23 -9.88
C SER A 46 -3.51 -26.50 -9.23
N TYR A 47 -4.71 -26.72 -9.80
CA TYR A 47 -5.97 -26.02 -9.49
C TYR A 47 -6.22 -25.87 -7.99
N PHE A 48 -5.80 -26.86 -7.20
CA PHE A 48 -5.98 -26.93 -5.76
C PHE A 48 -5.26 -25.80 -4.99
N LYS A 49 -4.01 -25.47 -5.37
CA LYS A 49 -3.20 -24.45 -4.67
C LYS A 49 -3.63 -23.03 -5.03
N LYS A 50 -4.18 -22.86 -6.23
CA LYS A 50 -4.78 -21.62 -6.72
C LYS A 50 -6.08 -21.33 -5.94
N TYR A 51 -6.97 -22.30 -5.84
CA TYR A 51 -8.24 -22.17 -5.13
C TYR A 51 -8.06 -21.91 -3.62
N TRP A 52 -7.12 -22.62 -2.99
CA TRP A 52 -6.79 -22.43 -1.56
C TRP A 52 -6.30 -21.01 -1.24
N ARG A 53 -5.44 -20.44 -2.08
CA ARG A 53 -4.92 -19.08 -1.89
C ARG A 53 -5.96 -17.98 -2.14
N TYR A 54 -6.82 -18.16 -3.15
CA TYR A 54 -7.96 -17.26 -3.36
C TYR A 54 -8.94 -17.33 -2.19
N SER A 55 -9.24 -18.52 -1.70
CA SER A 55 -10.10 -18.70 -0.52
C SER A 55 -9.56 -17.97 0.70
N TYR A 56 -8.24 -18.02 0.94
CA TYR A 56 -7.60 -17.28 2.04
C TYR A 56 -7.70 -15.76 1.87
N ILE A 57 -7.38 -15.23 0.67
CA ILE A 57 -7.46 -13.79 0.40
C ILE A 57 -8.90 -13.28 0.52
N ILE A 58 -9.87 -14.02 -0.03
CA ILE A 58 -11.30 -13.69 0.06
C ILE A 58 -11.73 -13.66 1.54
N SER A 59 -11.30 -14.65 2.33
CA SER A 59 -11.59 -14.68 3.76
C SER A 59 -11.01 -13.47 4.49
N CYS A 60 -9.78 -13.06 4.18
CA CYS A 60 -9.17 -11.85 4.76
C CYS A 60 -9.93 -10.57 4.35
N VAL A 61 -10.36 -10.45 3.09
CA VAL A 61 -11.13 -9.30 2.61
C VAL A 61 -12.50 -9.23 3.29
N VAL A 62 -13.18 -10.37 3.44
CA VAL A 62 -14.47 -10.44 4.13
C VAL A 62 -14.33 -10.07 5.60
N ALA A 63 -13.33 -10.62 6.29
CA ALA A 63 -13.05 -10.30 7.70
C ALA A 63 -12.74 -8.81 7.90
N TYR A 64 -11.94 -8.23 7.00
CA TYR A 64 -11.65 -6.80 7.01
C TYR A 64 -12.90 -5.95 6.79
N TYR A 65 -13.74 -6.28 5.80
CA TYR A 65 -14.99 -5.57 5.55
C TYR A 65 -15.99 -5.70 6.69
N SER A 66 -16.11 -6.88 7.30
CA SER A 66 -16.97 -7.06 8.47
C SER A 66 -16.49 -6.22 9.65
N SER A 67 -15.17 -6.15 9.88
CA SER A 67 -14.57 -5.31 10.92
C SER A 67 -14.87 -3.83 10.68
N LEU A 68 -14.67 -3.35 9.45
CA LEU A 68 -14.94 -1.96 9.07
C LEU A 68 -16.43 -1.61 9.16
N THR A 69 -17.32 -2.55 8.82
CA THR A 69 -18.77 -2.37 8.92
C THR A 69 -19.22 -2.31 10.38
N VAL A 70 -18.69 -3.17 11.25
CA VAL A 70 -18.95 -3.11 12.71
C VAL A 70 -18.47 -1.80 13.30
N TYR A 71 -17.29 -1.31 12.89
CA TYR A 71 -16.77 -0.02 13.32
C TYR A 71 -17.69 1.14 12.90
N ALA A 72 -18.14 1.16 11.65
CA ALA A 72 -19.09 2.16 11.17
C ALA A 72 -20.44 2.10 11.91
N LEU A 73 -20.97 0.89 12.17
CA LEU A 73 -22.23 0.72 12.93
C LEU A 73 -22.11 1.24 14.37
N LYS A 74 -20.98 1.05 15.04
CA LYS A 74 -20.74 1.61 16.38
C LYS A 74 -20.76 3.14 16.39
N ILE A 75 -20.27 3.78 15.33
CA ILE A 75 -20.37 5.24 15.15
C ILE A 75 -21.83 5.66 14.98
N PHE A 76 -22.59 4.97 14.12
CA PHE A 76 -24.01 5.29 13.88
C PHE A 76 -24.91 5.03 15.10
N LEU A 77 -24.56 4.06 15.95
CA LEU A 77 -25.25 3.78 17.22
C LEU A 77 -24.91 4.79 18.32
N GLY A 78 -24.07 5.79 18.05
CA GLY A 78 -23.70 6.84 19.01
C GLY A 78 -22.72 6.38 20.10
N GLN A 79 -22.04 5.24 19.91
CA GLN A 79 -21.04 4.74 20.85
C GLN A 79 -19.66 5.40 20.68
N MET A 80 -19.45 6.14 19.57
CA MET A 80 -18.21 6.87 19.24
C MET A 80 -18.54 8.22 18.59
N GLU A 81 -17.56 9.12 18.51
CA GLU A 81 -17.75 10.49 18.02
C GLU A 81 -17.95 10.55 16.49
N LEU A 82 -18.89 11.39 16.03
CA LEU A 82 -19.28 11.48 14.61
C LEU A 82 -18.15 11.92 13.66
N PHE A 83 -17.12 12.63 14.15
CA PHE A 83 -16.03 13.07 13.29
C PHE A 83 -15.16 11.90 12.81
N GLU A 84 -15.13 10.77 13.53
CA GLU A 84 -14.39 9.57 13.10
C GLU A 84 -14.94 9.00 11.78
N LEU A 85 -16.23 9.21 11.51
CA LEU A 85 -16.88 8.81 10.26
C LEU A 85 -16.21 9.44 9.03
N ALA A 86 -15.69 10.66 9.17
CA ALA A 86 -15.00 11.38 8.10
C ALA A 86 -13.72 10.66 7.62
N TYR A 87 -13.09 9.85 8.49
CA TYR A 87 -11.92 9.04 8.13
C TYR A 87 -12.31 7.65 7.62
N VAL A 88 -13.37 7.05 8.16
CA VAL A 88 -13.82 5.70 7.81
C VAL A 88 -14.45 5.64 6.42
N VAL A 89 -15.25 6.64 6.06
CA VAL A 89 -15.97 6.67 4.78
C VAL A 89 -15.03 6.64 3.57
N PRO A 90 -13.95 7.47 3.49
CA PRO A 90 -12.98 7.36 2.41
C PRO A 90 -12.33 5.99 2.32
N VAL A 91 -11.98 5.38 3.46
CA VAL A 91 -11.38 4.02 3.49
C VAL A 91 -12.35 3.00 2.89
N PHE A 92 -13.63 3.05 3.28
CA PHE A 92 -14.67 2.17 2.75
C PHE A 92 -14.85 2.32 1.23
N VAL A 93 -14.89 3.57 0.74
CA VAL A 93 -15.00 3.86 -0.70
C VAL A 93 -13.76 3.38 -1.46
N VAL A 94 -12.55 3.61 -0.92
CA VAL A 94 -11.28 3.17 -1.52
C VAL A 94 -11.17 1.65 -1.60
N CYS A 95 -11.58 0.93 -0.55
CA CYS A 95 -11.61 -0.52 -0.57
C CYS A 95 -12.63 -1.05 -1.59
N THR A 96 -13.81 -0.42 -1.67
CA THR A 96 -14.87 -0.84 -2.59
C THR A 96 -14.41 -0.68 -4.04
N GLN A 97 -13.79 0.46 -4.40
CA GLN A 97 -13.26 0.65 -5.76
C GLN A 97 -12.15 -0.35 -6.11
N ALA A 98 -11.31 -0.75 -5.14
CA ALA A 98 -10.22 -1.69 -5.39
C ALA A 98 -10.75 -3.08 -5.72
N ILE A 99 -11.77 -3.54 -4.97
CA ILE A 99 -12.45 -4.81 -5.21
C ILE A 99 -13.17 -4.78 -6.56
N LEU A 100 -13.93 -3.73 -6.85
CA LEU A 100 -14.63 -3.58 -8.14
C LEU A 100 -13.64 -3.63 -9.32
N LYS A 101 -12.53 -2.88 -9.26
CA LYS A 101 -11.47 -2.94 -10.28
C LYS A 101 -10.88 -4.33 -10.42
N ALA A 102 -10.61 -5.02 -9.32
CA ALA A 102 -10.09 -6.38 -9.36
C ALA A 102 -11.08 -7.37 -10.00
N ILE A 103 -12.37 -7.26 -9.66
CA ILE A 103 -13.44 -8.08 -10.27
C ILE A 103 -13.52 -7.83 -11.77
N ILE A 104 -13.59 -6.56 -12.20
CA ILE A 104 -13.63 -6.19 -13.63
C ILE A 104 -12.42 -6.76 -14.38
N VAL A 105 -11.22 -6.60 -13.81
CA VAL A 105 -9.99 -7.12 -14.40
C VAL A 105 -10.00 -8.65 -14.52
N ILE A 106 -10.54 -9.36 -13.53
CA ILE A 106 -10.64 -10.83 -13.56
C ILE A 106 -11.67 -11.29 -14.61
N ILE A 107 -12.82 -10.61 -14.71
CA ILE A 107 -13.88 -10.92 -15.67
C ILE A 107 -13.35 -10.74 -17.10
N HIS A 108 -12.74 -9.58 -17.40
CA HIS A 108 -12.25 -9.25 -18.73
C HIS A 108 -10.82 -9.71 -19.00
N LYS A 109 -10.26 -10.58 -18.15
CA LYS A 109 -8.87 -11.01 -18.22
C LYS A 109 -8.47 -11.54 -19.60
N GLY A 110 -9.34 -12.35 -20.22
CA GLY A 110 -9.10 -12.91 -21.55
C GLY A 110 -9.04 -11.85 -22.65
N GLU A 111 -9.96 -10.89 -22.59
CA GLU A 111 -10.01 -9.75 -23.53
C GLU A 111 -8.81 -8.83 -23.35
N ILE A 112 -8.46 -8.49 -22.10
CA ILE A 112 -7.28 -7.68 -21.78
C ILE A 112 -6.01 -8.36 -22.32
N ARG A 113 -5.89 -9.68 -22.17
CA ARG A 113 -4.79 -10.46 -22.74
C ARG A 113 -4.73 -10.33 -24.26
N ALA A 114 -5.87 -10.52 -24.94
CA ALA A 114 -5.94 -10.39 -26.40
C ALA A 114 -5.57 -8.98 -26.86
N LEU A 115 -6.05 -7.94 -26.17
CA LEU A 115 -5.71 -6.55 -26.46
C LEU A 115 -4.21 -6.26 -26.30
N VAL A 116 -3.57 -6.79 -25.26
CA VAL A 116 -2.11 -6.64 -25.06
C VAL A 116 -1.34 -7.28 -26.21
N LEU A 117 -1.70 -8.50 -26.62
CA LEU A 117 -1.03 -9.20 -27.71
C LEU A 117 -1.24 -8.48 -29.06
N GLN A 118 -2.49 -8.15 -29.40
CA GLN A 118 -2.82 -7.43 -30.63
C GLN A 118 -2.13 -6.06 -30.72
N LEU A 119 -2.10 -5.33 -29.60
CA LEU A 119 -1.43 -4.03 -29.55
C LEU A 119 0.08 -4.15 -29.67
N GLY A 120 0.66 -5.22 -29.10
CA GLY A 120 2.08 -5.54 -29.25
C GLY A 120 2.46 -5.93 -30.68
N GLU A 121 1.65 -6.74 -31.36
CA GLU A 121 1.87 -7.13 -32.77
C GLU A 121 1.69 -5.94 -33.72
N THR A 122 0.74 -5.04 -33.43
CA THR A 122 0.50 -3.81 -34.20
C THR A 122 1.54 -2.72 -33.86
N TRP A 123 2.39 -2.94 -32.86
CA TRP A 123 3.36 -1.94 -32.41
C TRP A 123 4.40 -1.66 -33.49
N ARG A 124 4.37 -0.44 -34.02
CA ARG A 124 5.26 -0.04 -35.12
C ARG A 124 6.72 0.06 -34.65
N THR A 125 7.55 -0.80 -35.21
CA THR A 125 9.02 -0.80 -35.06
C THR A 125 9.72 -0.19 -36.26
N ASP A 126 9.22 -0.46 -37.46
CA ASP A 126 9.88 -0.13 -38.73
C ASP A 126 9.11 0.92 -39.56
N ASN A 127 9.75 1.51 -40.58
CA ASN A 127 9.16 2.49 -41.50
C ASN A 127 8.55 3.74 -40.82
N LEU A 128 9.23 4.29 -39.80
CA LEU A 128 8.85 5.52 -39.11
C LEU A 128 9.67 6.70 -39.64
N THR A 129 9.01 7.80 -39.99
CA THR A 129 9.71 9.07 -40.29
C THR A 129 10.38 9.62 -39.02
N THR A 130 11.47 10.39 -39.14
CA THR A 130 12.17 11.05 -38.01
C THR A 130 11.22 11.80 -37.08
N ARG A 131 10.20 12.49 -37.62
CA ARG A 131 9.17 13.18 -36.82
C ARG A 131 8.31 12.22 -35.99
N GLN A 132 7.91 11.08 -36.56
CA GLN A 132 7.11 10.07 -35.88
C GLN A 132 7.93 9.36 -34.79
N LEU A 133 9.20 9.06 -35.08
CA LEU A 133 10.13 8.48 -34.11
C LEU A 133 10.34 9.41 -32.91
N ASN A 134 10.58 10.70 -33.14
CA ASN A 134 10.72 11.68 -32.06
C ASN A 134 9.45 11.80 -31.21
N LYS A 135 8.26 11.77 -31.83
CA LYS A 135 6.98 11.79 -31.10
C LYS A 135 6.78 10.51 -30.27
N LYS A 136 7.09 9.33 -30.81
CA LYS A 136 7.04 8.05 -30.10
C LYS A 136 7.97 8.05 -28.89
N ASN A 137 9.23 8.47 -29.07
CA ASN A 137 10.22 8.56 -28.00
C ASN A 137 9.79 9.53 -26.89
N LEU A 138 9.19 10.67 -27.26
CA LEU A 138 8.66 11.62 -26.28
C LEU A 138 7.52 11.00 -25.45
N LEU A 139 6.59 10.28 -26.09
CA LEU A 139 5.48 9.62 -25.40
C LEU A 139 5.97 8.50 -24.47
N LEU A 140 6.90 7.67 -24.94
CA LEU A 140 7.53 6.63 -24.11
C LEU A 140 8.31 7.23 -22.94
N LYS A 141 8.98 8.37 -23.13
CA LYS A 141 9.64 9.09 -22.04
C LYS A 141 8.65 9.57 -20.99
N LYS A 142 7.50 10.13 -21.40
CA LYS A 142 6.42 10.54 -20.48
C LYS A 142 5.85 9.34 -19.70
N LEU A 143 5.63 8.22 -20.39
CA LEU A 143 5.15 6.98 -19.75
C LEU A 143 6.15 6.45 -18.73
N ASN A 144 7.43 6.36 -19.10
CA ASN A 144 8.50 5.90 -18.20
C ASN A 144 8.67 6.84 -16.99
N PHE A 145 8.51 8.15 -17.18
CA PHE A 145 8.51 9.11 -16.08
C PHE A 145 7.36 8.83 -15.10
N CYS A 146 6.14 8.67 -15.61
CA CYS A 146 4.96 8.36 -14.79
C CYS A 146 5.17 7.05 -13.99
N TYR A 147 5.70 6.01 -14.64
CA TYR A 147 6.03 4.75 -14.00
C TYR A 147 7.11 4.91 -12.90
N GLY A 148 8.14 5.72 -13.17
CA GLY A 148 9.16 6.08 -12.19
C GLY A 148 8.59 6.76 -10.96
N VAL A 149 7.67 7.71 -11.15
CA VAL A 149 6.96 8.40 -10.05
C VAL A 149 6.17 7.40 -9.22
N PHE A 150 5.37 6.53 -9.85
CA PHE A 150 4.62 5.50 -9.11
C PHE A 150 5.53 4.60 -8.27
N ARG A 151 6.67 4.18 -8.83
CA ARG A 151 7.64 3.35 -8.10
C ARG A 151 8.20 4.07 -6.87
N ILE A 152 8.49 5.37 -6.97
CA ILE A 152 8.95 6.19 -5.85
C ILE A 152 7.85 6.28 -4.77
N VAL A 153 6.61 6.57 -5.18
CA VAL A 153 5.46 6.63 -4.26
C VAL A 153 5.27 5.31 -3.51
N TYR A 154 5.33 4.16 -4.19
CA TYR A 154 5.25 2.86 -3.53
C TYR A 154 6.40 2.59 -2.58
N SER A 155 7.62 3.00 -2.93
CA SER A 155 8.78 2.89 -2.03
C SER A 155 8.58 3.71 -0.76
N TYR A 156 8.04 4.92 -0.90
CA TYR A 156 7.72 5.82 0.21
C TYR A 156 6.64 5.25 1.13
N LEU A 157 5.53 4.77 0.57
CA LEU A 157 4.48 4.10 1.34
C LEU A 157 4.99 2.85 2.05
N GLY A 158 5.89 2.09 1.42
CA GLY A 158 6.50 0.91 2.03
C GLY A 158 7.27 1.22 3.31
N THR A 159 8.01 2.33 3.35
CA THR A 159 8.75 2.76 4.55
C THR A 159 7.83 3.18 5.69
N GLU A 160 6.69 3.81 5.38
CA GLU A 160 5.66 4.17 6.38
C GLU A 160 5.03 2.92 7.00
N PHE A 161 4.65 1.94 6.17
CA PHE A 161 4.10 0.68 6.67
C PHE A 161 5.11 -0.09 7.54
N LEU A 162 6.39 -0.06 7.19
CA LEU A 162 7.44 -0.68 8.00
C LEU A 162 7.52 -0.05 9.40
N LEU A 163 7.51 1.29 9.48
CA LEU A 163 7.47 2.02 10.75
C LEU A 163 6.26 1.61 11.60
N ILE A 164 5.06 1.68 11.03
CA ILE A 164 3.82 1.32 11.73
C ILE A 164 3.86 -0.12 12.24
N SER A 165 4.35 -1.04 11.41
CA SER A 165 4.47 -2.46 11.78
C SER A 165 5.46 -2.68 12.93
N LEU A 166 6.63 -2.05 12.88
CA LEU A 166 7.63 -2.15 13.94
C LEU A 166 7.15 -1.54 15.26
N CYS A 167 6.49 -0.37 15.20
CA CYS A 167 5.84 0.23 16.36
C CYS A 167 4.76 -0.68 16.96
N SER A 168 3.92 -1.29 16.11
CA SER A 168 2.89 -2.23 16.55
C SER A 168 3.48 -3.47 17.22
N HIS A 169 4.54 -4.05 16.65
CA HIS A 169 5.24 -5.20 17.23
C HIS A 169 5.89 -4.86 18.56
N LEU A 170 6.55 -3.70 18.64
CA LEU A 170 7.15 -3.22 19.88
C LEU A 170 6.11 -3.01 20.98
N SER A 171 4.98 -2.37 20.64
CA SER A 171 3.85 -2.21 21.55
C SER A 171 3.28 -3.55 22.01
N THR A 172 3.20 -4.53 21.11
CA THR A 172 2.74 -5.90 21.43
C THR A 172 3.69 -6.57 22.44
N GLU A 173 5.00 -6.49 22.25
CA GLU A 173 5.97 -7.04 23.20
C GLU A 173 5.91 -6.36 24.58
N PHE A 174 5.70 -5.05 24.63
CA PHE A 174 5.47 -4.35 25.91
C PHE A 174 4.18 -4.81 26.60
N CYS A 175 3.14 -5.11 25.83
CA CYS A 175 1.89 -5.64 26.37
C CYS A 175 2.07 -7.05 26.95
N LEU A 176 2.75 -7.94 26.21
CA LEU A 176 3.07 -9.29 26.68
C LEU A 176 3.96 -9.26 27.94
N LEU A 177 4.98 -8.39 27.96
CA LEU A 177 5.83 -8.20 29.12
C LEU A 177 5.04 -7.73 30.36
N ARG A 178 4.03 -6.88 30.16
CA ARG A 178 3.13 -6.44 31.23
C ARG A 178 2.29 -7.61 31.74
N GLU A 179 1.79 -8.48 30.86
CA GLU A 179 1.08 -9.70 31.27
C GLU A 179 1.98 -10.66 32.04
N ASP A 180 3.22 -10.87 31.58
CA ASP A 180 4.22 -11.68 32.29
C ASP A 180 4.45 -11.15 33.71
N LEU A 181 4.63 -9.83 33.86
CA LEU A 181 4.82 -9.18 35.15
C LEU A 181 3.60 -9.34 36.09
N LEU A 182 2.37 -9.26 35.55
CA LEU A 182 1.14 -9.44 36.34
C LEU A 182 0.96 -10.88 36.84
N ASN A 183 1.53 -11.86 36.14
CA ASN A 183 1.45 -13.27 36.50
C ASN A 183 2.54 -13.71 37.50
N VAL A 184 3.53 -12.85 37.79
CA VAL A 184 4.54 -13.11 38.83
C VAL A 184 3.88 -13.12 40.20
N LYS A 185 3.95 -14.27 40.90
CA LYS A 185 3.42 -14.38 42.28
C LYS A 185 4.39 -13.72 43.26
N PRO A 186 3.89 -12.86 44.18
CA PRO A 186 4.75 -12.28 45.21
C PRO A 186 5.25 -13.37 46.16
N VAL A 187 6.53 -13.30 46.53
CA VAL A 187 7.13 -14.13 47.58
C VAL A 187 6.40 -13.79 48.89
N GLY A 188 5.48 -14.68 49.29
CA GLY A 188 4.74 -14.54 50.54
C GLY A 188 5.71 -14.56 51.73
N ASN A 189 5.53 -13.60 52.63
CA ASN A 189 6.35 -13.40 53.84
C ASN A 189 6.07 -14.49 54.89
N GLY A 190 6.31 -15.75 54.53
CA GLY A 190 6.02 -16.93 55.32
C GLY A 190 7.29 -17.73 55.58
N ARG A 191 7.87 -17.52 56.76
CA ARG A 191 8.78 -18.42 57.52
C ARG A 191 9.80 -19.23 56.71
N PHE A 192 11.06 -18.81 56.83
CA PHE A 192 12.29 -19.62 56.86
C PHE A 192 12.11 -21.09 56.44
N GLY A 193 12.34 -21.38 55.16
CA GLY A 193 12.27 -22.75 54.64
C GLY A 193 12.31 -22.82 53.12
N ILE A 194 13.52 -22.75 52.55
CA ILE A 194 13.97 -23.39 51.30
C ILE A 194 12.86 -23.61 50.23
N LEU A 195 12.48 -22.55 49.51
CA LEU A 195 11.73 -22.61 48.25
C LEU A 195 12.23 -21.46 47.35
N PRO A 196 12.24 -21.63 46.01
CA PRO A 196 13.48 -21.56 45.25
C PRO A 196 13.76 -20.17 44.67
N ASP A 197 15.05 -19.94 44.46
CA ASP A 197 15.70 -18.91 43.63
C ASP A 197 15.00 -18.64 42.27
N SER A 198 14.14 -19.55 41.81
CA SER A 198 13.34 -19.47 40.58
C SER A 198 12.55 -18.17 40.40
N SER A 199 11.94 -17.59 41.45
CA SER A 199 11.12 -16.37 41.28
C SER A 199 11.98 -15.11 41.05
N ASN A 200 13.17 -15.06 41.63
CA ASN A 200 14.12 -13.99 41.39
C ASN A 200 14.74 -14.11 39.99
N ILE A 201 14.96 -15.34 39.52
CA ILE A 201 15.40 -15.62 38.16
C ILE A 201 14.34 -15.19 37.13
N GLU A 202 13.05 -15.48 37.37
CA GLU A 202 11.95 -15.03 36.51
C GLU A 202 11.79 -13.50 36.47
N LEU A 203 11.88 -12.82 37.61
CA LEU A 203 11.81 -11.35 37.65
C LEU A 203 13.03 -10.72 36.94
N HIS A 204 14.22 -11.26 37.16
CA HIS A 204 15.44 -10.81 36.50
C HIS A 204 15.31 -10.92 34.97
N ASP A 205 14.78 -12.04 34.47
CA ASP A 205 14.59 -12.25 33.02
C ASP A 205 13.58 -11.26 32.41
N ILE A 206 12.51 -10.93 33.13
CA ILE A 206 11.54 -9.89 32.75
C ILE A 206 12.23 -8.51 32.68
N VAL A 207 13.05 -8.17 33.68
CA VAL A 207 13.79 -6.90 33.70
C VAL A 207 14.80 -6.81 32.55
N VAL A 208 15.53 -7.90 32.24
CA VAL A 208 16.44 -7.95 31.10
C VAL A 208 15.69 -7.78 29.78
N LYS A 209 14.53 -8.45 29.62
CA LYS A 209 13.68 -8.31 28.43
C LYS A 209 13.15 -6.87 28.29
N HIS A 210 12.72 -6.26 29.39
CA HIS A 210 12.28 -4.86 29.43
C HIS A 210 13.36 -3.89 28.96
N GLN A 211 14.58 -4.01 29.49
CA GLN A 211 15.70 -3.14 29.10
C GLN A 211 16.06 -3.29 27.62
N LYS A 212 16.00 -4.51 27.09
CA LYS A 212 16.22 -4.76 25.66
C LYS A 212 15.15 -4.10 24.79
N LEU A 213 13.89 -4.15 25.20
CA LEU A 213 12.77 -3.48 24.53
C LEU A 213 12.91 -1.96 24.54
N ILE A 214 13.32 -1.37 25.66
CA ILE A 214 13.62 0.08 25.74
C ILE A 214 14.72 0.45 24.76
N LYS A 215 15.85 -0.26 24.78
CA LYS A 215 16.95 0.02 23.86
C LYS A 215 16.54 -0.09 22.38
N PHE A 216 15.71 -1.08 22.06
CA PHE A 216 15.16 -1.22 20.71
C PHE A 216 14.22 -0.06 20.35
N SER A 217 13.36 0.38 21.28
CA SER A 217 12.50 1.55 21.12
C SER A 217 13.29 2.83 20.86
N GLU A 218 14.41 3.03 21.56
CA GLU A 218 15.28 4.19 21.37
C GLU A 218 15.91 4.17 19.96
N GLN A 219 16.42 3.03 19.51
CA GLN A 219 16.98 2.86 18.16
C GLN A 219 15.94 3.10 17.07
N LEU A 220 14.72 2.57 17.27
CA LEU A 220 13.59 2.79 16.37
C LEU A 220 13.28 4.30 16.29
N ASN A 221 13.14 4.95 17.44
CA ASN A 221 12.83 6.37 17.51
C ASN A 221 13.92 7.23 16.85
N GLU A 222 15.20 6.94 17.07
CA GLU A 222 16.28 7.74 16.46
C GLU A 222 16.27 7.68 14.92
N ILE A 223 16.04 6.50 14.35
CA ILE A 223 15.98 6.30 12.90
C ILE A 223 14.72 6.97 12.32
N PHE A 224 13.56 6.66 12.89
CA PHE A 224 12.28 7.07 12.32
C PHE A 224 11.88 8.50 12.68
N ASN A 225 12.38 9.10 13.75
CA ASN A 225 12.14 10.51 14.07
C ASN A 225 12.66 11.43 12.96
N LYS A 226 13.84 11.13 12.39
CA LYS A 226 14.39 11.88 11.24
C LYS A 226 13.49 11.75 10.02
N MET A 227 12.99 10.54 9.75
CA MET A 227 12.05 10.26 8.65
C MET A 227 10.73 11.01 8.85
N ILE A 228 10.10 10.90 10.02
CA ILE A 228 8.85 11.58 10.37
C ILE A 228 9.02 13.09 10.22
N PHE A 229 10.14 13.67 10.67
CA PHE A 229 10.42 15.10 10.53
C PHE A 229 10.44 15.55 9.06
N VAL A 230 11.16 14.81 8.21
CA VAL A 230 11.20 15.11 6.76
C VAL A 230 9.81 14.98 6.14
N ASN A 231 9.03 13.99 6.56
CA ASN A 231 7.69 13.76 6.04
C ASN A 231 6.72 14.88 6.45
N LEU A 232 6.70 15.25 7.73
CA LEU A 232 5.84 16.33 8.24
C LEU A 232 6.21 17.69 7.64
N SER A 233 7.50 18.00 7.51
CA SER A 233 7.94 19.25 6.87
C SER A 233 7.57 19.29 5.38
N SER A 234 7.73 18.17 4.66
CA SER A 234 7.33 18.07 3.24
C SER A 234 5.81 18.22 3.04
N VAL A 235 5.00 17.58 3.88
CA VAL A 235 3.54 17.72 3.86
C VAL A 235 3.14 19.16 4.15
N THR A 236 3.77 19.81 5.14
CA THR A 236 3.50 21.20 5.49
C THR A 236 3.75 22.13 4.30
N ILE A 237 4.91 22.01 3.66
CA ILE A 237 5.26 22.79 2.46
C ILE A 237 4.24 22.55 1.34
N THR A 238 3.88 21.29 1.09
CA THR A 238 2.92 20.91 0.05
C THR A 238 1.53 21.51 0.31
N VAL A 239 1.05 21.44 1.55
CA VAL A 239 -0.23 22.03 1.97
C VAL A 239 -0.21 23.55 1.78
N CYS A 240 0.89 24.23 2.12
CA CYS A 240 1.03 25.66 1.90
C CYS A 240 0.91 26.04 0.41
N PHE A 241 1.57 25.29 -0.49
CA PHE A 241 1.45 25.52 -1.93
C PHE A 241 0.06 25.21 -2.48
N PHE A 242 -0.58 24.15 -1.99
CA PHE A 242 -1.97 23.84 -2.36
C PHE A 242 -2.93 24.93 -1.90
N ALA A 243 -2.78 25.45 -0.68
CA ALA A 243 -3.57 26.57 -0.16
C ALA A 243 -3.35 27.85 -0.99
N PHE A 244 -2.11 28.11 -1.42
CA PHE A 244 -1.83 29.22 -2.32
C PHE A 244 -2.50 29.04 -3.68
N ALA A 245 -2.40 27.85 -4.29
CA ALA A 245 -3.00 27.55 -5.58
C ALA A 245 -4.54 27.66 -5.56
N THR A 246 -5.19 27.17 -4.50
CA THR A 246 -6.65 27.31 -4.35
C THR A 246 -7.07 28.77 -4.18
N LYS A 247 -6.29 29.59 -3.47
CA LYS A 247 -6.54 31.03 -3.37
C LYS A 247 -6.43 31.72 -4.72
N VAL A 248 -5.35 31.49 -5.47
CA VAL A 248 -5.16 32.03 -6.82
C VAL A 248 -6.34 31.65 -7.73
N LEU A 249 -6.72 30.37 -7.74
CA LEU A 249 -7.85 29.89 -8.53
C LEU A 249 -9.17 30.60 -8.16
N SER A 250 -9.43 30.78 -6.86
CA SER A 250 -10.66 31.48 -6.40
C SER A 250 -10.70 32.94 -6.84
N THR A 251 -9.54 33.63 -6.82
CA THR A 251 -9.45 35.02 -7.24
C THR A 251 -9.63 35.13 -8.75
N THR A 252 -8.98 34.26 -9.54
CA THR A 252 -9.15 34.20 -11.00
C THR A 252 -10.60 33.90 -11.38
N TRP A 253 -11.27 32.97 -10.68
CA TRP A 253 -12.69 32.68 -10.91
C TRP A 253 -13.58 33.88 -10.59
N SER A 254 -13.28 34.60 -9.51
CA SER A 254 -13.99 35.84 -9.16
C SER A 254 -13.85 36.91 -10.26
N TYR A 255 -12.65 37.11 -10.80
CA TYR A 255 -12.43 38.04 -11.91
C TYR A 255 -13.15 37.62 -13.19
N PHE A 256 -13.12 36.32 -13.52
CA PHE A 256 -13.83 35.79 -14.69
C PHE A 256 -15.36 35.98 -14.56
N SER A 257 -15.92 35.70 -13.37
CA SER A 257 -17.34 35.91 -13.08
C SER A 257 -17.74 37.39 -13.20
N LEU A 258 -16.90 38.30 -12.71
CA LEU A 258 -17.14 39.74 -12.81
C LEU A 258 -17.14 40.19 -14.29
N ALA A 259 -16.15 39.75 -15.06
CA ALA A 259 -16.07 40.07 -16.49
C ALA A 259 -17.29 39.56 -17.26
N SER A 260 -17.73 38.32 -17.01
CA SER A 260 -18.94 37.76 -17.61
C SER A 260 -20.18 38.59 -17.32
N SER A 261 -20.34 39.06 -16.07
CA SER A 261 -21.49 39.88 -15.68
C SER A 261 -21.50 41.27 -16.30
N LEU A 262 -20.34 41.85 -16.61
CA LEU A 262 -20.26 43.14 -17.31
C LEU A 262 -20.68 43.00 -18.78
N PHE A 263 -20.26 41.91 -19.46
CA PHE A 263 -20.67 41.64 -20.84
C PHE A 263 -22.16 41.29 -20.97
N GLU A 264 -22.76 40.64 -19.97
CA GLU A 264 -24.21 40.39 -19.97
C GLU A 264 -25.06 41.65 -19.77
N ASN A 265 -24.55 42.68 -19.09
CA ASN A 265 -25.28 43.93 -18.85
C ASN A 265 -25.17 44.94 -20.01
N GLU A 266 -24.29 44.70 -21.00
CA GLU A 266 -24.12 45.58 -22.17
C GLU A 266 -24.97 45.17 -23.39
N ASN A 267 -25.67 44.03 -23.35
CA ASN A 267 -26.64 43.58 -24.37
C ASN A 267 -28.09 43.71 -23.89
#